data_AF-A0A3D3ZUH4-F1
#
_entry.id   AF-A0A3D3ZUH4-F1
#
_cell.length_a   1.000
_cell.length_b   1.000
_cell.length_c   1.000
_cell.angle_alpha   90.00
_cell.angle_beta   90.00
_cell.angle_gamma   90.00
#
_symmetry.space_group_name_H-M   'P 1'
#
loop_
_entity.id
_entity.type
_entity.pdbx_description
1 polymer ?
#
loop_
_entity_poly.entity_id
_entity_poly.type
_entity_poly.pdbx_seq_one_letter_code
_entity_poly.pdbx_strand_id
1 'polypeptide(L)'
;SQPFGGEGLSGTGPKAGGPMYMPRFAASVDYPDIPPVPVDLPGPTGESNRLSTHPRGAILCLGPDKQAQADTVLDLGGTPMVHDDDVSGEELQTLQIAAALWHGDADRARHIERALAKRTGAIVPLITEPLNEGHVLHERHICIDTTAAGGNAALLAEVGG
;
A
#
# COMPACT_ATOMS: atom_id res chain seq x y z
N SER A 1 2.75 -17.54 8.04
CA SER A 1 2.35 -16.43 8.94
C SER A 1 1.28 -15.61 8.26
N GLN A 2 0.50 -14.82 9.01
CA GLN A 2 -0.62 -14.02 8.50
C GLN A 2 -0.29 -12.54 8.69
N PRO A 3 0.29 -11.84 7.68
CA PRO A 3 0.54 -10.41 7.78
C PRO A 3 -0.75 -9.66 8.13
N PHE A 4 -0.68 -8.77 9.13
CA PHE A 4 -1.86 -8.15 9.72
C PHE A 4 -1.85 -6.62 9.58
N GLY A 5 -3.00 -6.05 9.26
CA GLY A 5 -3.20 -4.61 9.09
C GLY A 5 -4.37 -4.33 8.16
N GLY A 6 -5.12 -3.27 8.43
CA GLY A 6 -6.25 -2.85 7.61
C GLY A 6 -5.89 -1.74 6.62
N GLU A 7 -6.92 -1.21 5.96
CA GLU A 7 -6.86 -0.03 5.09
C GLU A 7 -7.87 1.04 5.56
N GLY A 8 -7.79 2.24 4.99
CA GLY A 8 -8.71 3.33 5.30
C GLY A 8 -8.67 3.74 6.78
N LEU A 9 -9.80 3.62 7.47
CA LEU A 9 -9.90 3.97 8.90
C LEU A 9 -9.16 2.99 9.83
N SER A 10 -8.83 1.80 9.34
CA SER A 10 -8.21 0.74 10.14
C SER A 10 -6.68 0.77 10.13
N GLY A 11 -6.06 1.60 9.28
CA GLY A 11 -4.60 1.76 9.26
C GLY A 11 -4.05 2.28 7.94
N THR A 12 -2.82 2.77 8.00
CA THR A 12 -2.07 3.27 6.83
C THR A 12 -1.22 2.19 6.15
N GLY A 13 -1.03 1.05 6.81
CA GLY A 13 -0.02 0.07 6.43
C GLY A 13 1.42 0.63 6.46
N PRO A 14 2.41 -0.14 5.98
CA PRO A 14 2.29 -1.54 5.51
C PRO A 14 1.88 -2.54 6.61
N LYS A 15 1.49 -3.77 6.26
CA LYS A 15 1.03 -4.76 7.25
C LYS A 15 2.17 -5.20 8.17
N ALA A 16 1.89 -5.26 9.47
CA ALA A 16 2.81 -5.85 10.43
C ALA A 16 3.03 -7.33 10.13
N GLY A 17 4.30 -7.76 10.15
CA GLY A 17 4.70 -9.13 9.79
C GLY A 17 4.69 -9.41 8.28
N GLY A 18 4.43 -8.40 7.44
CA GLY A 18 4.58 -8.47 5.99
C GLY A 18 5.96 -8.02 5.50
N PRO A 19 6.32 -8.33 4.24
CA PRO A 19 7.62 -7.98 3.67
C PRO A 19 7.89 -6.47 3.60
N MET A 20 6.84 -5.66 3.46
CA MET A 20 6.96 -4.20 3.35
C MET A 20 7.09 -3.47 4.69
N TYR A 21 6.96 -4.17 5.82
CA TYR A 21 6.90 -3.52 7.13
C TYR A 21 8.23 -2.91 7.57
N MET A 22 9.33 -3.66 7.46
CA MET A 22 10.65 -3.21 7.90
C MET A 22 11.19 -2.05 7.07
N PRO A 23 11.08 -2.05 5.72
CA PRO A 23 11.50 -0.92 4.91
C PRO A 23 10.91 0.43 5.31
N ARG A 24 9.71 0.46 5.90
CA ARG A 24 9.07 1.70 6.33
C ARG A 24 9.84 2.45 7.43
N PHE A 25 10.74 1.78 8.16
CA PHE A 25 11.52 2.37 9.25
C PHE A 25 12.91 2.84 8.83
N ALA A 26 13.21 2.83 7.53
CA ALA A 26 14.50 3.28 7.00
C ALA A 26 14.34 4.42 5.99
N ALA A 27 15.33 5.32 5.95
CA ALA A 27 15.31 6.46 5.03
C ALA A 27 15.59 6.06 3.57
N SER A 28 16.38 5.00 3.37
CA SER A 28 16.67 4.43 2.06
C SER A 28 17.05 2.97 2.25
N VAL A 29 16.24 2.07 1.72
CA VAL A 29 16.54 0.64 1.62
C VAL A 29 16.07 0.14 0.27
N ASP A 30 16.70 -0.93 -0.20
CA ASP A 30 16.17 -1.69 -1.31
C ASP A 30 14.83 -2.29 -0.88
N TYR A 31 13.77 -1.92 -1.60
CA TYR A 31 12.47 -2.51 -1.37
C TYR A 31 12.48 -3.95 -1.89
N PRO A 32 11.85 -4.91 -1.17
CA PRO A 32 11.74 -6.26 -1.68
C PRO A 32 10.96 -6.24 -2.99
N ASP A 33 11.42 -7.01 -3.97
CA ASP A 33 10.65 -7.25 -5.20
C ASP A 33 9.28 -7.84 -4.83
N ILE A 34 8.22 -7.14 -5.21
CA ILE A 34 6.85 -7.52 -4.88
C ILE A 34 6.24 -8.23 -6.08
N PRO A 35 5.94 -9.52 -5.96
CA PRO A 35 5.34 -10.25 -7.07
C PRO A 35 3.99 -9.63 -7.46
N PRO A 36 3.72 -9.45 -8.76
CA PRO A 36 2.45 -8.90 -9.24
C PRO A 36 1.28 -9.88 -9.11
N VAL A 37 1.57 -11.13 -8.72
CA VAL A 37 0.61 -12.21 -8.55
C VAL A 37 0.55 -12.63 -7.08
N PRO A 38 -0.61 -13.14 -6.61
CA PRO A 38 -0.70 -13.67 -5.25
C PRO A 38 0.36 -14.75 -4.99
N VAL A 39 1.02 -14.66 -3.84
CA VAL A 39 2.00 -15.63 -3.35
C VAL A 39 1.41 -16.47 -2.23
N ASP A 40 1.69 -17.77 -2.27
CA ASP A 40 1.40 -18.66 -1.15
C ASP A 40 2.38 -18.41 0.00
N LEU A 41 1.83 -18.28 1.20
CA LEU A 41 2.59 -18.16 2.43
C LEU A 41 2.57 -19.50 3.19
N PRO A 42 3.66 -19.83 3.91
CA PRO A 42 3.65 -21.01 4.77
C PRO A 42 2.58 -20.87 5.87
N GLY A 43 1.88 -21.96 6.13
CA GLY A 43 0.79 -22.03 7.10
C GLY A 43 0.57 -23.45 7.60
N PRO A 44 -0.29 -23.63 8.62
CA PRO A 44 -0.62 -24.96 9.11
C PRO A 44 -1.36 -25.77 8.04
N THR A 45 -1.22 -27.08 8.11
CA THR A 45 -1.96 -28.01 7.25
C THR A 45 -3.46 -27.81 7.42
N GLY A 46 -4.19 -27.74 6.31
CA GLY A 46 -5.62 -27.48 6.33
C GLY A 46 -5.98 -26.01 6.08
N GLU A 47 -5.00 -25.13 5.94
CA GLU A 47 -5.19 -23.75 5.53
C GLU A 47 -4.46 -23.44 4.22
N SER A 48 -5.08 -22.63 3.36
CA SER A 48 -4.37 -21.91 2.29
C SER A 48 -4.22 -20.45 2.72
N ASN A 49 -2.98 -19.98 2.77
CA ASN A 49 -2.64 -18.61 3.13
C ASN A 49 -2.01 -17.92 1.92
N ARG A 50 -2.66 -16.87 1.40
CA ARG A 50 -2.17 -16.13 0.22
C ARG A 50 -2.02 -14.66 0.51
N LEU A 51 -0.91 -14.07 0.06
CA LEU A 51 -0.64 -12.64 0.12
C LEU A 51 -0.64 -12.07 -1.31
N SER A 52 -1.26 -10.91 -1.49
CA SER A 52 -1.32 -10.19 -2.76
C SER A 52 -1.23 -8.70 -2.51
N THR A 53 -0.96 -7.92 -3.55
CA THR A 53 -0.98 -6.46 -3.50
C THR A 53 -2.03 -5.88 -4.44
N HIS A 54 -2.56 -4.72 -4.06
CA HIS A 54 -3.51 -3.98 -4.88
C HIS A 54 -3.24 -2.46 -4.78
N PRO A 55 -3.64 -1.67 -5.79
CA PRO A 55 -3.51 -0.22 -5.72
C PRO A 55 -4.23 0.37 -4.50
N ARG A 56 -3.58 1.31 -3.79
CA ARG A 56 -4.16 2.00 -2.61
C ARG A 56 -5.28 2.97 -2.94
N GLY A 57 -5.39 3.38 -4.19
CA GLY A 57 -6.22 4.49 -4.65
C GLY A 57 -5.38 5.59 -5.28
N ALA A 58 -6.00 6.74 -5.53
CA ALA A 58 -5.34 7.84 -6.23
C ALA A 58 -4.17 8.44 -5.43
N ILE A 59 -3.01 8.58 -6.07
CA ILE A 59 -1.81 9.20 -5.52
C ILE A 59 -1.66 10.58 -6.17
N LEU A 60 -1.88 11.63 -5.38
CA LEU A 60 -1.85 13.01 -5.85
C LEU A 60 -0.41 13.46 -6.09
N CYS A 61 -0.07 13.79 -7.33
CA CYS A 61 1.25 14.26 -7.74
C CYS A 61 1.30 15.79 -7.66
N LEU A 62 1.96 16.33 -6.64
CA LEU A 62 2.08 17.77 -6.42
C LEU A 62 3.50 18.30 -6.66
N GLY A 63 4.47 17.43 -6.90
CA GLY A 63 5.86 17.83 -7.02
C GLY A 63 6.15 18.75 -8.21
N PRO A 64 7.36 19.32 -8.27
CA PRO A 64 7.76 20.24 -9.33
C PRO A 64 7.69 19.61 -10.73
N ASP A 65 7.89 18.29 -10.84
CA ASP A 65 7.63 17.52 -12.06
C ASP A 65 6.50 16.50 -11.81
N LYS A 66 5.26 16.97 -11.97
CA LYS A 66 4.05 16.15 -11.73
C LYS A 66 3.98 14.95 -12.69
N GLN A 67 4.49 15.09 -13.92
CA GLN A 67 4.41 14.02 -14.92
C GLN A 67 5.38 12.89 -14.58
N ALA A 68 6.63 13.21 -14.24
CA ALA A 68 7.59 12.20 -13.81
C ALA A 68 7.12 11.45 -12.54
N GLN A 69 6.47 12.16 -11.61
CA GLN A 69 5.83 11.53 -10.46
C GLN A 69 4.70 10.58 -10.88
N ALA A 70 3.84 11.00 -11.80
CA ALA A 70 2.74 10.19 -12.30
C ALA A 70 3.21 8.91 -12.98
N ASP A 71 4.26 9.01 -13.81
CA ASP A 71 4.89 7.87 -14.48
C ASP A 71 5.47 6.89 -13.45
N THR A 72 6.17 7.40 -12.44
CA THR A 72 6.71 6.57 -11.35
C THR A 72 5.60 5.85 -10.57
N VAL A 73 4.48 6.52 -10.31
CA VAL A 73 3.31 5.89 -9.65
C VAL A 73 2.75 4.75 -10.50
N LEU A 74 2.64 4.94 -11.82
CA LEU A 74 2.15 3.92 -12.76
C LEU A 74 3.09 2.72 -12.82
N ASP A 75 4.40 2.96 -12.91
CA ASP A 75 5.41 1.90 -12.98
C ASP A 75 5.40 1.00 -11.73
N LEU A 76 5.10 1.58 -10.57
CA LEU A 76 4.93 0.86 -9.30
C LEU A 76 3.53 0.23 -9.12
N GLY A 77 2.67 0.30 -10.14
CA GLY A 77 1.32 -0.27 -10.14
C GLY A 77 0.26 0.54 -9.39
N GLY A 78 0.54 1.80 -9.07
CA GLY A 78 -0.39 2.73 -8.45
C GLY A 78 -1.31 3.44 -9.45
N THR A 79 -2.14 4.35 -8.93
CA THR A 79 -3.02 5.20 -9.75
C THR A 79 -2.64 6.66 -9.54
N PRO A 80 -1.99 7.36 -10.49
CA PRO A 80 -1.65 8.76 -10.31
C PRO A 80 -2.88 9.66 -10.46
N MET A 81 -2.85 10.80 -9.78
CA MET A 81 -3.76 11.92 -9.96
C MET A 81 -2.94 13.18 -10.15
N VAL A 82 -3.13 13.86 -11.28
CA VAL A 82 -2.45 15.11 -11.64
C VAL A 82 -3.51 16.18 -11.84
N HIS A 83 -3.22 17.39 -11.35
CA HIS A 83 -3.99 18.60 -11.63
C HIS A 83 -3.12 19.56 -12.43
N ASP A 84 -3.69 20.20 -13.44
CA ASP A 84 -3.01 21.23 -14.23
C ASP A 84 -2.63 22.42 -13.33
N ASP A 85 -3.59 22.88 -12.52
CA ASP A 85 -3.41 23.99 -11.58
C ASP A 85 -2.82 23.54 -10.22
N ASP A 86 -2.46 24.54 -9.41
CA ASP A 86 -2.06 24.32 -8.02
C ASP A 86 -3.25 23.95 -7.15
N VAL A 87 -3.11 22.84 -6.41
CA VAL A 87 -4.13 22.39 -5.45
C VAL A 87 -4.01 23.20 -4.15
N SER A 88 -5.11 23.82 -3.74
CA SER A 88 -5.21 24.58 -2.50
C SER A 88 -5.28 23.68 -1.26
N GLY A 89 -5.00 24.26 -0.09
CA GLY A 89 -5.12 23.54 1.18
C GLY A 89 -6.55 23.11 1.53
N GLU A 90 -7.57 23.78 0.99
CA GLU A 90 -8.99 23.39 1.19
C GLU A 90 -9.37 22.23 0.28
N GLU A 91 -8.90 22.21 -0.96
CA GLU A 91 -9.08 21.06 -1.87
C GLU A 91 -8.38 19.82 -1.33
N LEU A 92 -7.17 19.96 -0.79
CA LEU A 92 -6.45 18.86 -0.13
C LEU A 92 -7.25 18.22 1.02
N GLN A 93 -8.21 18.93 1.63
CA GLN A 93 -9.03 18.39 2.70
C GLN A 93 -10.20 17.52 2.21
N THR A 94 -10.60 17.66 0.94
CA THR A 94 -11.82 17.01 0.40
C THR A 94 -11.55 16.02 -0.73
N LEU A 95 -10.41 16.17 -1.43
CA LEU A 95 -10.00 15.26 -2.51
C LEU A 95 -9.99 13.79 -2.07
N GLN A 96 -10.43 12.89 -2.96
CA GLN A 96 -10.43 11.46 -2.71
C GLN A 96 -9.10 10.84 -3.14
N ILE A 97 -8.12 10.91 -2.24
CA ILE A 97 -6.74 10.50 -2.47
C ILE A 97 -6.27 9.56 -1.35
N ALA A 98 -5.40 8.62 -1.72
CA ALA A 98 -4.77 7.68 -0.81
C ALA A 98 -3.43 8.22 -0.25
N ALA A 99 -2.74 9.09 -1.00
CA ALA A 99 -1.52 9.78 -0.58
C ALA A 99 -1.30 11.04 -1.43
N ALA A 100 -0.41 11.93 -0.98
CA ALA A 100 0.09 13.05 -1.77
C ALA A 100 1.62 13.00 -1.86
N LEU A 101 2.16 13.36 -3.03
CA LEU A 101 3.60 13.36 -3.33
C LEU A 101 4.13 14.78 -3.45
N TRP A 102 5.21 15.08 -2.74
CA TRP A 102 5.88 16.36 -2.84
C TRP A 102 7.40 16.22 -2.69
N HIS A 103 8.13 16.48 -3.78
CA HIS A 103 9.59 16.47 -3.82
C HIS A 103 10.15 17.90 -4.02
N GLY A 104 9.56 18.88 -3.33
CA GLY A 104 9.97 20.28 -3.38
C GLY A 104 10.51 20.78 -2.03
N ASP A 105 10.28 22.06 -1.74
CA ASP A 105 10.79 22.70 -0.52
C ASP A 105 10.02 22.29 0.75
N ALA A 106 10.67 22.45 1.90
CA ALA A 106 10.14 22.04 3.20
C ALA A 106 8.98 22.92 3.71
N ASP A 107 8.90 24.18 3.29
CA ASP A 107 7.84 25.09 3.75
C ASP A 107 6.51 24.74 3.09
N ARG A 108 6.53 24.47 1.79
CA ARG A 108 5.36 23.95 1.06
C ARG A 108 5.00 22.55 1.53
N ALA A 109 5.98 21.67 1.79
CA ALA A 109 5.73 20.35 2.37
C ALA A 109 4.96 20.46 3.70
N ARG A 110 5.40 21.34 4.62
CA ARG A 110 4.72 21.62 5.89
C ARG A 110 3.30 22.12 5.69
N HIS A 111 3.08 22.97 4.69
CA HIS A 111 1.74 23.48 4.39
C HIS A 111 0.80 22.36 3.94
N ILE A 112 1.27 21.51 3.02
CA ILE A 112 0.52 20.35 2.51
C ILE A 112 0.21 19.38 3.67
N GLU A 113 1.20 19.02 4.48
CA GLU A 113 1.04 18.14 5.64
C GLU A 113 -0.03 18.66 6.61
N ARG A 114 0.01 19.95 6.94
CA ARG A 114 -1.00 20.58 7.82
C ARG A 114 -2.41 20.59 7.21
N ALA A 115 -2.53 20.67 5.89
CA ALA A 115 -3.82 20.57 5.21
C ALA A 115 -4.35 19.13 5.25
N LEU A 116 -3.51 18.15 4.93
CA LEU A 116 -3.86 16.73 4.97
C LEU A 116 -4.25 16.28 6.39
N ALA A 117 -3.55 16.75 7.42
CA ALA A 117 -3.84 16.43 8.82
C ALA A 117 -5.21 16.96 9.32
N LYS A 118 -5.81 17.94 8.63
CA LYS A 118 -7.16 18.45 8.94
C LYS A 118 -8.27 17.61 8.34
N ARG A 119 -7.95 16.66 7.45
CA ARG A 119 -8.93 15.77 6.84
C ARG A 119 -9.65 14.95 7.91
N THR A 120 -10.92 14.69 7.67
CA THR A 120 -11.65 13.64 8.38
C THR A 120 -11.55 12.34 7.60
N GLY A 121 -11.60 11.21 8.32
CA GLY A 121 -11.53 9.89 7.71
C GLY A 121 -10.13 9.26 7.75
N ALA A 122 -9.77 8.54 6.69
CA ALA A 122 -8.50 7.82 6.61
C ALA A 122 -7.31 8.80 6.62
N ILE A 123 -6.22 8.39 7.28
CA ILE A 123 -4.98 9.16 7.29
C ILE A 123 -4.38 9.13 5.88
N VAL A 124 -4.18 10.31 5.29
CA VAL A 124 -3.54 10.49 3.99
C VAL A 124 -2.11 10.98 4.21
N PRO A 125 -1.08 10.17 3.92
CA PRO A 125 0.31 10.58 4.11
C PRO A 125 0.76 11.57 3.04
N LEU A 126 1.64 12.48 3.44
CA LEU A 126 2.53 13.19 2.53
C LEU A 126 3.81 12.36 2.36
N ILE A 127 4.15 12.04 1.12
CA ILE A 127 5.36 11.31 0.75
C ILE A 127 6.35 12.33 0.20
N THR A 128 7.52 12.40 0.82
CA THR A 128 8.61 13.33 0.46
C THR A 128 9.91 12.60 0.09
N GLU A 129 9.92 11.30 0.31
CA GLU A 129 10.96 10.35 -0.04
C GLU A 129 10.75 9.77 -1.45
N PRO A 130 11.75 9.10 -2.04
CA PRO A 130 11.56 8.30 -3.24
C PRO A 130 10.39 7.30 -3.08
N LEU A 131 9.59 7.18 -4.12
CA LEU A 131 8.47 6.25 -4.15
C LEU A 131 8.95 4.79 -4.13
N ASN A 132 8.13 3.94 -3.55
CA ASN A 132 8.24 2.48 -3.59
C ASN A 132 6.83 1.89 -3.56
N GLU A 133 6.74 0.58 -3.74
CA GLU A 133 5.49 -0.17 -3.80
C GLU A 133 4.66 -0.01 -2.52
N GLY A 134 5.30 0.09 -1.35
CA GLY A 134 4.60 0.27 -0.07
C GLY A 134 3.84 1.59 0.05
N HIS A 135 4.20 2.59 -0.75
CA HIS A 135 3.52 3.86 -0.85
C HIS A 135 2.28 3.83 -1.76
N VAL A 136 2.28 3.00 -2.80
CA VAL A 136 1.23 3.01 -3.83
C VAL A 136 0.34 1.76 -3.83
N LEU A 137 0.81 0.66 -3.23
CA LEU A 137 0.10 -0.61 -3.10
C LEU A 137 -0.19 -0.94 -1.62
N HIS A 138 -1.33 -1.60 -1.38
CA HIS A 138 -1.65 -2.20 -0.10
C HIS A 138 -1.58 -3.73 -0.20
N GLU A 139 -1.20 -4.36 0.90
CA GLU A 139 -1.23 -5.82 1.02
C GLU A 139 -2.66 -6.30 1.29
N ARG A 140 -3.00 -7.46 0.75
CA ARG A 140 -4.18 -8.23 1.10
C ARG A 140 -3.77 -9.67 1.37
N HIS A 141 -4.07 -10.13 2.57
CA HIS A 141 -3.89 -11.51 2.99
C HIS A 141 -5.26 -12.21 3.02
N ILE A 142 -5.32 -13.40 2.45
CA ILE A 142 -6.51 -14.27 2.41
C ILE A 142 -6.11 -15.60 3.04
N CYS A 143 -6.83 -15.99 4.10
CA CYS A 143 -6.74 -17.33 4.70
C CYS A 143 -8.04 -18.09 4.41
N ILE A 144 -7.92 -19.32 3.91
CA ILE A 144 -9.03 -20.21 3.61
C ILE A 144 -8.83 -21.50 4.39
N ASP A 145 -9.82 -21.85 5.22
CA ASP A 145 -9.92 -23.19 5.80
C ASP A 145 -10.30 -24.19 4.70
N THR A 146 -9.34 -25.01 4.29
CA THR A 146 -9.51 -26.06 3.28
C THR A 146 -10.14 -27.33 3.86
N THR A 147 -10.24 -27.44 5.18
CA THR A 147 -10.84 -28.58 5.88
C THR A 147 -12.28 -28.36 6.30
N ALA A 148 -12.83 -27.17 6.06
CA ALA A 148 -14.21 -26.79 6.39
C ALA A 148 -15.27 -27.79 5.87
N ALA A 149 -14.96 -28.53 4.80
CA ALA A 149 -15.83 -29.55 4.23
C ALA A 149 -15.74 -30.95 4.91
N GLY A 150 -14.93 -31.11 5.97
CA GLY A 150 -14.86 -32.32 6.79
C GLY A 150 -13.65 -33.23 6.56
N GLY A 151 -12.59 -32.75 5.90
CA GLY A 151 -11.36 -33.52 5.72
C GLY A 151 -10.29 -32.74 4.94
N ASN A 152 -9.02 -33.11 5.11
CA ASN A 152 -7.92 -32.48 4.37
C ASN A 152 -7.58 -33.32 3.13
N ALA A 153 -8.01 -32.85 1.96
CA ALA A 153 -7.80 -33.56 0.70
C ALA A 153 -6.31 -33.77 0.36
N ALA A 154 -5.43 -32.83 0.74
CA ALA A 154 -3.99 -32.97 0.50
C ALA A 154 -3.39 -34.12 1.33
N LEU A 155 -3.76 -34.22 2.62
CA LEU A 155 -3.33 -35.34 3.47
C LEU A 155 -3.92 -36.68 3.01
N LEU A 156 -5.16 -36.70 2.52
CA LEU A 156 -5.78 -37.92 1.99
C LEU A 156 -5.08 -38.41 0.71
N ALA A 157 -4.56 -37.50 -0.12
CA ALA A 157 -3.80 -37.83 -1.32
C ALA A 157 -2.39 -38.37 -1.00
N GLU A 158 -1.72 -37.83 0.03
CA GLU A 158 -0.39 -38.30 0.46
C GLU A 158 -0.40 -39.71 1.06
N VAL A 159 -1.51 -40.13 1.70
CA VAL A 159 -1.65 -41.46 2.30
C VAL A 159 -2.07 -42.52 1.27
N GLY A 160 -2.58 -42.10 0.11
CA GLY A 160 -3.12 -42.98 -0.93
C GLY A 160 -2.15 -43.36 -2.06
N GLY A 161 -0.93 -42.79 -2.08
CA GLY A 161 0.14 -43.09 -3.04
C GLY A 161 1.26 -43.92 -2.44
#